data_AF-A0A1V6FHP8-F1
#
_entry.id   AF-A0A1V6FHP8-F1
#
_cell.length_a   1.000
_cell.length_b   1.000
_cell.length_c   1.000
_cell.angle_alpha   90.00
_cell.angle_beta   90.00
_cell.angle_gamma   90.00
#
_symmetry.space_group_name_H-M   'P 1'
#
loop_
_entity.id
_entity.type
_entity.pdbx_description
1 polymer ?
#
loop_
_entity_poly.entity_id
_entity_poly.type
_entity_poly.pdbx_seq_one_letter_code
_entity_poly.pdbx_strand_id
1 'polypeptide(L)'
;MIEFEKVFDLFTDLGMSEADYYVLYINATSNETLFLPGGAHPDPGVFEEDLEELEKRIEEEPGWIKLPNKYELNLGNRVPKRFADEHLEPDDCDLVYDFFRSRGAYRNFRNFLDRLGKTDEWYKFEENAIREALKQWLRDEEIEFSESDRPGSQATLQPSPSDTPASTSTATSSFQVKIWDHCRYVTNKNRPYDEMARHLETMAKAGVSTTIIYMPEVISLDDYCRAAAAAGLKVEARIFPAWQVENPVNRTLPEHDLAEMERRFGIRLAKTCANHPHNRDGFLAAARSLVEKYSGRLAAIHLDFIRNDNAVLLMDYPCQCDACQALYQRYFGCPIPDAAMRSQPAVLYKMLALRNANVTALVRTMRELTREYDLDLTIAARANYLNSLDITAPPVWGLGPAVLEGQDWVEWVDEGLIDAVYPMNYHTNLDLFQAVLNDHLRLLTPQLGKLFSGVGVSSSMGANDPAAIAARLEAVQAAGLPGAVLFNKTNVYNDDYLAVIRDFTH
;
A
#
# COMPACT_ATOMS: atom_id res chain seq x y z
N MET A 1 17.37 32.36 8.19
CA MET A 1 15.91 32.15 8.27
C MET A 1 15.65 30.73 7.83
N ILE A 2 15.00 29.95 8.68
CA ILE A 2 14.82 28.51 8.46
C ILE A 2 13.55 28.25 7.66
N GLU A 3 13.58 27.30 6.74
CA GLU A 3 12.41 26.79 6.05
C GLU A 3 11.66 25.83 6.98
N PHE A 4 10.44 26.22 7.40
CA PHE A 4 9.67 25.44 8.36
C PHE A 4 9.39 24.00 7.88
N GLU A 5 9.11 23.81 6.59
CA GLU A 5 8.83 22.47 6.05
C GLU A 5 10.02 21.51 6.23
N LYS A 6 11.27 21.97 6.14
CA LYS A 6 12.43 21.10 6.38
C LYS A 6 12.51 20.62 7.83
N VAL A 7 12.17 21.48 8.78
CA VAL A 7 12.10 21.13 10.21
C VAL A 7 10.96 20.14 10.44
N PHE A 8 9.81 20.39 9.82
CA PHE A 8 8.64 19.54 9.94
C PHE A 8 8.86 18.15 9.34
N ASP A 9 9.42 18.06 8.13
CA ASP A 9 9.71 16.81 7.43
C ASP A 9 10.72 15.97 8.24
N LEU A 10 11.85 16.58 8.65
CA LEU A 10 12.86 15.89 9.47
C LEU A 10 12.26 15.35 10.78
N PHE A 11 11.41 16.14 11.43
CA PHE A 11 10.80 15.76 12.70
C PHE A 11 9.76 14.66 12.56
N THR A 12 8.96 14.67 11.48
CA THR A 12 7.97 13.61 11.22
C THR A 12 8.63 12.29 10.82
N ASP A 13 9.75 12.34 10.09
CA ASP A 13 10.52 11.16 9.68
C ASP A 13 11.23 10.48 10.85
N LEU A 14 11.88 11.26 11.71
CA LEU A 14 12.79 10.73 12.74
C LEU A 14 12.40 11.10 14.18
N GLY A 15 11.83 12.30 14.39
CA GLY A 15 11.56 12.88 15.71
C GLY A 15 10.41 12.24 16.49
N MET A 16 9.53 11.50 15.80
CA MET A 16 8.45 10.73 16.41
C MET A 16 8.87 9.32 16.89
N SER A 17 10.12 8.92 16.61
CA SER A 17 10.74 7.67 17.11
C SER A 17 10.81 7.61 18.64
N GLU A 18 11.24 6.48 19.22
CA GLU A 18 11.50 6.40 20.67
C GLU A 18 12.49 7.50 21.11
N ALA A 19 12.32 7.99 22.35
CA ALA A 19 13.21 9.03 22.87
C ALA A 19 14.67 8.57 22.78
N ASP A 20 15.54 9.51 22.43
CA ASP A 20 16.99 9.30 22.33
C ASP A 20 17.42 8.25 21.30
N TYR A 21 16.56 7.92 20.32
CA TYR A 21 16.97 7.15 19.13
C TYR A 21 17.73 8.03 18.15
N TYR A 22 17.25 9.25 17.91
CA TYR A 22 17.90 10.22 17.04
C TYR A 22 17.93 11.59 17.71
N VAL A 23 19.02 12.32 17.47
CA VAL A 23 19.19 13.73 17.82
C VAL A 23 19.20 14.53 16.53
N LEU A 24 18.23 15.41 16.35
CA LEU A 24 18.00 16.10 15.09
C LEU A 24 18.56 17.51 15.12
N TYR A 25 19.09 17.97 14.00
CA TYR A 25 19.70 19.29 13.83
C TYR A 25 19.23 19.96 12.54
N ILE A 26 19.10 21.29 12.59
CA ILE A 26 18.86 22.16 11.43
C ILE A 26 19.87 23.30 11.45
N ASN A 27 20.50 23.59 10.32
CA ASN A 27 21.39 24.74 10.20
C ASN A 27 20.59 26.00 9.82
N ALA A 28 20.61 27.02 10.68
CA ALA A 28 19.87 28.26 10.52
C ALA A 28 20.33 29.16 9.35
N THR A 29 21.52 28.90 8.82
CA THR A 29 22.14 29.64 7.72
C THR A 29 21.96 28.93 6.39
N SER A 30 22.25 27.62 6.33
CA SER A 30 22.21 26.83 5.09
C SER A 30 20.89 26.11 4.84
N ASN A 31 20.00 26.01 5.84
CA ASN A 31 18.80 25.16 5.79
C ASN A 31 19.11 23.67 5.58
N GLU A 32 20.31 23.22 5.90
CA GLU A 32 20.69 21.81 5.89
C GLU A 32 20.20 21.12 7.17
N THR A 33 19.72 19.89 7.02
CA THR A 33 19.29 19.03 8.13
C THR A 33 20.29 17.92 8.36
N LEU A 34 20.54 17.60 9.62
CA LEU A 34 21.38 16.47 10.04
C LEU A 34 20.71 15.74 11.20
N PHE A 35 21.10 14.48 11.40
CA PHE A 35 20.76 13.75 12.61
C PHE A 35 21.93 12.91 13.07
N LEU A 36 22.02 12.70 14.37
CA LEU A 36 22.95 11.76 14.99
C LEU A 36 22.13 10.64 15.66
N PRO A 37 22.62 9.39 15.70
CA PRO A 37 22.05 8.36 16.56
C PRO A 37 22.16 8.82 18.01
N GLY A 38 21.06 8.74 18.75
CA GLY A 38 21.05 9.01 20.18
C GLY A 38 21.52 7.80 20.99
N GLY A 39 21.72 8.00 22.30
CA GLY A 39 22.29 6.98 23.18
C GLY A 39 21.46 5.70 23.35
N ALA A 40 20.20 5.70 22.91
CA ALA A 40 19.31 4.55 22.93
C ALA A 40 19.09 3.92 21.54
N HIS A 41 19.82 4.36 20.51
CA HIS A 41 19.67 3.83 19.16
C HIS A 41 19.94 2.31 19.12
N PRO A 42 19.08 1.49 18.47
CA PRO A 42 19.16 0.02 18.54
C PRO A 42 20.36 -0.58 17.80
N ASP A 43 20.95 0.17 16.85
CA ASP A 43 22.13 -0.25 16.10
C ASP A 43 23.06 0.96 15.85
N PRO A 44 23.89 1.37 16.83
CA PRO A 44 24.76 2.54 16.70
C PRO A 44 25.95 2.31 15.76
N GLY A 45 26.35 1.04 15.54
CA GLY A 45 27.51 0.66 14.73
C GLY A 45 27.36 0.93 13.23
N VAL A 46 26.12 1.10 12.75
CA VAL A 46 25.83 1.40 11.32
C VAL A 46 26.30 2.81 10.92
N PHE A 47 26.53 3.70 11.89
CA PHE A 47 26.89 5.09 11.63
C PHE A 47 28.38 5.40 11.93
N GLU A 48 29.16 4.45 12.46
CA GLU A 48 30.51 4.71 13.00
C GLU A 48 31.49 5.39 12.02
N GLU A 49 31.44 5.07 10.72
CA GLU A 49 32.38 5.65 9.74
C GLU A 49 32.08 7.13 9.40
N ASP A 50 30.82 7.58 9.53
CA ASP A 50 30.40 8.96 9.20
C ASP A 50 30.18 9.84 10.45
N LEU A 51 30.10 9.23 11.65
CA LEU A 51 29.75 9.92 12.90
C LEU A 51 30.74 11.02 13.29
N GLU A 52 32.04 10.74 13.28
CA GLU A 52 33.07 11.70 13.67
C GLU A 52 33.07 12.93 12.74
N GLU A 53 32.79 12.74 11.44
CA GLU A 53 32.69 13.83 10.48
C GLU A 53 31.45 14.69 10.73
N LEU A 54 30.29 14.06 10.96
CA LEU A 54 29.03 14.76 11.24
C LEU A 54 29.07 15.54 12.56
N GLU A 55 29.63 14.95 13.62
CA GLU A 55 29.84 15.64 14.91
C GLU A 55 30.74 16.85 14.73
N LYS A 56 31.86 16.68 14.01
CA LYS A 56 32.78 17.77 13.71
C LYS A 56 32.11 18.89 12.92
N ARG A 57 31.23 18.57 11.95
CA ARG A 57 30.46 19.59 11.23
C ARG A 57 29.53 20.38 12.15
N ILE A 58 28.84 19.71 13.08
CA ILE A 58 27.96 20.36 14.06
C ILE A 58 28.74 21.28 15.01
N GLU A 59 29.97 20.89 15.39
CA GLU A 59 30.84 21.68 16.27
C GLU A 59 31.56 22.84 15.57
N GLU A 60 32.04 22.64 14.34
CA GLU A 60 32.91 23.59 13.63
C GLU A 60 32.13 24.56 12.72
N GLU A 61 31.00 24.13 12.16
CA GLU A 61 30.18 24.99 11.30
C GLU A 61 29.19 25.82 12.15
N PRO A 62 29.10 27.15 11.95
CA PRO A 62 28.14 27.95 12.69
C PRO A 62 26.70 27.70 12.22
N GLY A 63 25.75 27.81 13.15
CA GLY A 63 24.33 27.87 12.84
C GLY A 63 23.55 26.57 13.04
N TRP A 64 24.18 25.48 13.47
CA TRP A 64 23.46 24.24 13.82
C TRP A 64 22.62 24.42 15.10
N ILE A 65 21.33 24.10 14.99
CA ILE A 65 20.36 24.15 16.07
C ILE A 65 19.84 22.73 16.30
N LYS A 66 19.96 22.25 17.53
CA LYS A 66 19.36 20.98 17.96
C LYS A 66 17.85 21.15 18.10
N LEU A 67 17.08 20.29 17.44
CA LEU A 67 15.64 20.23 17.61
C LEU A 67 15.26 19.50 18.92
N PRO A 68 14.15 19.88 19.55
CA PRO A 68 13.63 19.22 20.74
C PRO A 68 13.15 17.81 20.38
N ASN A 69 13.00 16.93 21.36
CA ASN A 69 12.36 15.64 21.17
C ASN A 69 10.83 15.72 21.36
N LYS A 70 10.11 14.65 21.02
CA LYS A 70 8.64 14.59 21.14
C LYS A 70 8.10 14.82 22.57
N TYR A 71 8.88 14.57 23.62
CA TYR A 71 8.45 14.80 25.00
C TYR A 71 8.60 16.26 25.40
N GLU A 72 9.68 16.91 24.97
CA GLU A 72 9.91 18.35 25.15
C GLU A 72 8.84 19.18 24.43
N LEU A 73 8.39 18.72 23.25
CA LEU A 73 7.27 19.31 22.52
C LEU A 73 5.87 18.91 23.04
N ASN A 74 5.78 18.10 24.11
CA ASN A 74 4.53 17.56 24.63
C ASN A 74 3.70 16.74 23.62
N LEU A 75 4.34 16.15 22.60
CA LEU A 75 3.74 15.35 21.52
C LEU A 75 3.57 13.86 21.88
N GLY A 76 3.90 13.47 23.11
CA GLY A 76 3.67 12.12 23.62
C GLY A 76 2.18 11.80 23.82
N ASN A 77 1.83 11.18 24.94
CA ASN A 77 0.45 10.72 25.18
C ASN A 77 -0.60 11.83 25.33
N ARG A 78 -0.21 13.11 25.31
CA ARG A 78 -1.14 14.25 25.38
C ARG A 78 -1.90 14.47 24.09
N VAL A 79 -1.26 14.29 22.93
CA VAL A 79 -1.91 14.49 21.63
C VAL A 79 -3.04 13.48 21.41
N PRO A 80 -2.86 12.17 21.66
CA PRO A 80 -3.95 11.19 21.64
C PRO A 80 -5.10 11.50 22.59
N LYS A 81 -4.80 11.98 23.80
CA LYS A 81 -5.83 12.33 24.80
C LYS A 81 -6.63 13.56 24.39
N ARG A 82 -5.94 14.60 23.89
CA ARG A 82 -6.59 15.81 23.39
C ARG A 82 -7.50 15.49 22.20
N PHE A 83 -7.03 14.65 21.28
CA PHE A 83 -7.87 14.17 20.19
C PHE A 83 -9.11 13.44 20.70
N ALA A 84 -8.95 12.59 21.72
CA ALA A 84 -10.08 11.90 22.33
C ALA A 84 -11.09 12.90 22.89
N ASP A 85 -10.64 13.82 23.74
CA ASP A 85 -11.48 14.84 24.38
C ASP A 85 -12.23 15.73 23.36
N GLU A 86 -11.61 16.02 22.21
CA GLU A 86 -12.17 16.92 21.21
C GLU A 86 -13.05 16.20 20.17
N HIS A 87 -12.79 14.94 19.86
CA HIS A 87 -13.35 14.27 18.66
C HIS A 87 -14.01 12.91 18.93
N LEU A 88 -14.00 12.41 20.17
CA LEU A 88 -14.63 11.14 20.56
C LEU A 88 -15.78 11.34 21.56
N GLU A 89 -16.64 10.32 21.66
CA GLU A 89 -17.72 10.30 22.65
C GLU A 89 -17.16 10.07 24.07
N PRO A 90 -17.84 10.51 25.15
CA PRO A 90 -17.31 10.43 26.51
C PRO A 90 -16.84 9.03 26.96
N ASP A 91 -17.59 7.98 26.63
CA ASP A 91 -17.23 6.59 26.97
C ASP A 91 -15.99 6.11 26.20
N ASP A 92 -15.78 6.62 24.98
CA ASP A 92 -14.64 6.33 24.13
C ASP A 92 -13.38 7.07 24.63
N CYS A 93 -13.55 8.27 25.19
CA CYS A 93 -12.47 9.01 25.83
C CYS A 93 -11.87 8.22 27.00
N ASP A 94 -12.71 7.73 27.93
CA ASP A 94 -12.25 6.96 29.09
C ASP A 94 -11.38 5.75 28.67
N LEU A 95 -11.79 5.07 27.59
CA LEU A 95 -11.05 3.96 27.02
C LEU A 95 -9.68 4.38 26.44
N VAL A 96 -9.60 5.53 25.77
CA VAL A 96 -8.33 6.10 25.30
C VAL A 96 -7.43 6.42 26.49
N TYR A 97 -7.95 7.05 27.54
CA TYR A 97 -7.18 7.35 28.75
C TYR A 97 -6.61 6.09 29.40
N ASP A 98 -7.35 4.98 29.40
CA ASP A 98 -6.90 3.69 29.90
C ASP A 98 -5.82 3.04 29.03
N PHE A 99 -5.89 3.16 27.70
CA PHE A 99 -4.82 2.65 26.82
C PHE A 99 -3.45 3.20 27.20
N PHE A 100 -3.38 4.51 27.48
CA PHE A 100 -2.14 5.21 27.82
C PHE A 100 -1.65 4.98 29.27
N ARG A 101 -2.28 4.04 30.02
CA ARG A 101 -1.78 3.51 31.30
C ARG A 101 -0.97 2.22 31.14
N SER A 102 -0.95 1.61 29.96
CA SER A 102 -0.34 0.29 29.71
C SER A 102 0.64 0.30 28.54
N ARG A 103 1.52 -0.72 28.47
CA ARG A 103 2.44 -0.89 27.32
C ARG A 103 1.64 -1.19 26.04
N GLY A 104 2.02 -0.57 24.93
CA GLY A 104 1.32 -0.72 23.65
C GLY A 104 0.18 0.26 23.41
N ALA A 105 0.09 1.34 24.20
CA ALA A 105 -0.96 2.36 24.11
C ALA A 105 -1.26 2.87 22.69
N TYR A 106 -0.24 3.27 21.93
CA TYR A 106 -0.42 3.78 20.57
C TYR A 106 -0.98 2.73 19.60
N ARG A 107 -0.65 1.45 19.78
CA ARG A 107 -1.23 0.37 18.97
C ARG A 107 -2.71 0.19 19.29
N ASN A 108 -3.06 0.18 20.57
CA ASN A 108 -4.45 0.06 21.02
C ASN A 108 -5.28 1.27 20.57
N PHE A 109 -4.74 2.47 20.69
CA PHE A 109 -5.35 3.71 20.23
C PHE A 109 -5.59 3.70 18.72
N ARG A 110 -4.59 3.35 17.90
CA ARG A 110 -4.78 3.26 16.43
C ARG A 110 -5.82 2.23 16.03
N ASN A 111 -5.79 1.04 16.64
CA ASN A 111 -6.79 0.00 16.38
C ASN A 111 -8.20 0.45 16.78
N PHE A 112 -8.31 1.27 17.83
CA PHE A 112 -9.58 1.82 18.28
C PHE A 112 -10.11 2.87 17.31
N LEU A 113 -9.27 3.80 16.87
CA LEU A 113 -9.64 4.81 15.88
C LEU A 113 -10.03 4.21 14.53
N ASP A 114 -9.38 3.12 14.12
CA ASP A 114 -9.72 2.37 12.92
C ASP A 114 -11.15 1.79 13.00
N ARG A 115 -11.54 1.25 14.16
CA ARG A 115 -12.90 0.77 14.41
C ARG A 115 -13.93 1.89 14.40
N LEU A 116 -13.56 3.08 14.86
CA LEU A 116 -14.42 4.26 14.85
C LEU A 116 -14.45 4.99 13.50
N GLY A 117 -13.63 4.56 12.52
CA GLY A 117 -13.50 5.24 11.23
C GLY A 117 -12.88 6.65 11.34
N LYS A 118 -12.14 6.93 12.42
CA LYS A 118 -11.54 8.24 12.72
C LYS A 118 -10.04 8.32 12.45
N THR A 119 -9.48 7.30 11.80
CA THR A 119 -8.05 7.22 11.44
C THR A 119 -7.56 8.45 10.66
N ASP A 120 -8.30 8.89 9.64
CA ASP A 120 -7.91 10.05 8.83
C ASP A 120 -8.01 11.38 9.60
N GLU A 121 -9.01 11.49 10.49
CA GLU A 121 -9.19 12.65 11.36
C GLU A 121 -8.04 12.74 12.38
N TRP A 122 -7.63 11.59 12.93
CA TRP A 122 -6.45 11.50 13.80
C TRP A 122 -5.18 11.90 13.09
N TYR A 123 -4.91 11.41 11.88
CA TYR A 123 -3.67 11.78 11.18
C TYR A 123 -3.58 13.27 10.89
N LYS A 124 -4.69 13.90 10.47
CA LYS A 124 -4.73 15.36 10.29
C LYS A 124 -4.52 16.10 11.61
N PHE A 125 -5.12 15.61 12.69
CA PHE A 125 -4.97 16.21 14.01
C PHE A 125 -3.54 16.08 14.55
N GLU A 126 -2.92 14.91 14.40
CA GLU A 126 -1.54 14.63 14.79
C GLU A 126 -0.58 15.51 14.00
N GLU A 127 -0.76 15.61 12.67
CA GLU A 127 0.04 16.48 11.80
C GLU A 127 -0.03 17.94 12.25
N ASN A 128 -1.25 18.46 12.45
CA ASN A 128 -1.45 19.84 12.92
C ASN A 128 -0.87 20.06 14.31
N ALA A 129 -0.99 19.08 15.21
CA ALA A 129 -0.41 19.16 16.55
C ALA A 129 1.12 19.26 16.51
N ILE A 130 1.77 18.47 15.64
CA ILE A 130 3.21 18.52 15.42
C ILE A 130 3.62 19.87 14.83
N ARG A 131 2.91 20.33 13.78
CA ARG A 131 3.17 21.63 13.13
C ARG A 131 3.10 22.77 14.15
N GLU A 132 2.02 22.85 14.91
CA GLU A 132 1.85 23.91 15.91
C GLU A 132 2.89 23.83 17.03
N ALA A 133 3.23 22.63 17.51
CA ALA A 133 4.24 22.46 18.56
C ALA A 133 5.63 22.91 18.09
N LEU A 134 6.03 22.56 16.87
CA LEU A 134 7.30 22.98 16.29
C LEU A 134 7.34 24.49 16.02
N LYS A 135 6.27 25.06 15.46
CA LYS A 135 6.16 26.52 15.27
C LYS A 135 6.24 27.27 16.58
N GLN A 136 5.56 26.76 17.61
CA GLN A 136 5.59 27.39 18.93
C GLN A 136 6.99 27.33 19.52
N TRP A 137 7.66 26.18 19.45
CA TRP A 137 9.03 26.05 19.91
C TRP A 137 10.00 26.99 19.16
N LEU A 138 9.91 27.07 17.83
CA LEU A 138 10.71 28.01 17.05
C LEU A 138 10.49 29.47 17.48
N ARG A 139 9.24 29.86 17.78
CA ARG A 139 8.92 31.19 18.31
C ARG A 139 9.47 31.42 19.72
N ASP A 140 9.38 30.40 20.58
CA ASP A 140 9.83 30.48 21.97
C ASP A 140 11.36 30.60 22.07
N GLU A 141 12.09 29.95 21.16
CA GLU A 141 13.55 30.05 21.02
C GLU A 141 14.01 31.25 20.18
N GLU A 142 13.08 32.14 19.77
CA GLU A 142 13.33 33.32 18.94
C GLU A 142 14.03 33.01 17.59
N ILE A 143 13.75 31.83 17.02
CA ILE A 143 14.31 31.36 15.76
C ILE A 143 13.41 31.82 14.60
N GLU A 144 13.94 32.65 13.70
CA GLU A 144 13.21 33.09 12.50
C GLU A 144 13.03 31.96 11.48
N PHE A 145 11.78 31.72 11.09
CA PHE A 145 11.42 30.76 10.06
C PHE A 145 10.47 31.36 9.00
N SER A 146 10.59 30.88 7.76
CA SER A 146 9.67 31.18 6.67
C SER A 146 8.59 30.11 6.57
N GLU A 147 7.36 30.55 6.40
CA GLU A 147 6.24 29.71 5.99
C GLU A 147 6.04 29.87 4.48
N SER A 148 6.00 28.77 3.73
CA SER A 148 5.57 28.84 2.34
C SER A 148 4.04 28.91 2.30
N ASP A 149 3.50 30.11 2.07
CA ASP A 149 2.09 30.33 1.75
C ASP A 149 1.74 29.62 0.43
N ARG A 150 0.85 28.62 0.45
CA ARG A 150 0.07 28.25 -0.75
C ARG A 150 -1.40 28.66 -0.60
N PRO A 151 -1.75 29.89 -1.04
CA PRO A 151 -3.08 30.22 -1.56
C PRO A 151 -3.05 30.43 -3.10
N GLY A 152 -4.16 30.12 -3.77
CA GLY A 152 -4.27 29.97 -5.23
C GLY A 152 -4.16 31.24 -6.09
N SER A 153 -3.86 31.03 -7.39
CA SER A 153 -3.95 32.00 -8.50
C SER A 153 -3.86 31.22 -9.83
N GLN A 154 -4.97 30.99 -10.55
CA GLN A 154 -5.40 31.70 -11.76
C GLN A 154 -4.30 31.94 -12.82
N ALA A 155 -4.32 31.10 -13.87
CA ALA A 155 -3.75 31.43 -15.17
C ALA A 155 -4.80 31.17 -16.27
N THR A 156 -4.98 32.18 -17.10
CA THR A 156 -5.96 32.38 -18.18
C THR A 156 -5.86 31.41 -19.35
N LEU A 157 -7.01 30.90 -19.80
CA LEU A 157 -7.22 30.12 -21.03
C LEU A 157 -7.57 31.04 -22.22
N GLN A 158 -6.96 30.81 -23.38
CA GLN A 158 -7.55 31.04 -24.70
C GLN A 158 -7.08 29.96 -25.72
N PRO A 159 -7.86 29.66 -26.79
CA PRO A 159 -7.94 28.28 -27.33
C PRO A 159 -7.63 28.08 -28.84
N SER A 160 -7.09 26.89 -29.18
CA SER A 160 -7.22 26.03 -30.42
C SER A 160 -6.90 26.59 -31.84
N PRO A 161 -6.81 25.78 -32.95
CA PRO A 161 -7.29 24.38 -33.19
C PRO A 161 -6.43 23.39 -34.05
N SER A 162 -6.80 22.08 -33.98
CA SER A 162 -7.02 21.03 -35.04
C SER A 162 -6.05 20.85 -36.24
N ASP A 163 -5.80 19.69 -36.90
CA ASP A 163 -6.23 18.28 -36.86
C ASP A 163 -5.41 17.45 -37.90
N THR A 164 -4.98 16.21 -37.54
CA THR A 164 -4.84 14.90 -38.29
C THR A 164 -4.20 14.78 -39.73
N PRO A 165 -3.87 13.57 -40.30
CA PRO A 165 -3.89 12.18 -39.78
C PRO A 165 -2.70 11.21 -40.12
N ALA A 166 -2.68 10.12 -39.33
CA ALA A 166 -2.35 8.70 -39.60
C ALA A 166 -1.15 8.26 -40.47
N SER A 167 -0.28 7.43 -39.87
CA SER A 167 0.55 6.44 -40.57
C SER A 167 0.74 5.20 -39.69
N THR A 168 0.33 4.05 -40.23
CA THR A 168 0.53 2.70 -39.70
C THR A 168 2.02 2.36 -39.60
N SER A 169 2.48 2.06 -38.38
CA SER A 169 3.80 1.48 -38.14
C SER A 169 3.69 0.46 -37.02
N THR A 170 4.27 -0.71 -37.25
CA THR A 170 4.44 -1.82 -36.30
C THR A 170 4.92 -1.30 -34.95
N ALA A 171 4.02 -1.22 -33.97
CA ALA A 171 4.30 -0.64 -32.68
C ALA A 171 5.16 -1.59 -31.84
N THR A 172 6.44 -1.27 -31.70
CA THR A 172 7.14 -1.50 -30.44
C THR A 172 6.25 -0.85 -29.36
N SER A 173 5.60 -1.63 -28.49
CA SER A 173 4.68 -1.04 -27.51
C SER A 173 5.47 -0.08 -26.63
N SER A 174 5.04 1.18 -26.57
CA SER A 174 5.61 2.16 -25.64
C SER A 174 5.52 1.62 -24.21
N PHE A 175 6.56 1.87 -23.42
CA PHE A 175 6.58 1.51 -22.00
C PHE A 175 5.40 2.14 -21.27
N GLN A 176 4.62 1.34 -20.54
CA GLN A 176 3.39 1.79 -19.91
C GLN A 176 3.58 1.99 -18.42
N VAL A 177 3.21 3.17 -17.91
CA VAL A 177 3.09 3.39 -16.46
C VAL A 177 1.61 3.36 -16.08
N LYS A 178 1.26 2.48 -15.15
CA LYS A 178 -0.06 2.39 -14.52
C LYS A 178 0.01 2.81 -13.06
N ILE A 179 -1.11 3.19 -12.46
CA ILE A 179 -1.16 3.56 -11.04
C ILE A 179 -2.26 2.83 -10.28
N TRP A 180 -1.98 2.49 -9.03
CA TRP A 180 -3.02 2.14 -8.07
C TRP A 180 -3.68 3.41 -7.54
N ASP A 181 -5.01 3.46 -7.61
CA ASP A 181 -5.76 4.63 -7.17
C ASP A 181 -6.79 4.26 -6.11
N HIS A 182 -6.69 4.87 -4.92
CA HIS A 182 -7.72 4.75 -3.88
C HIS A 182 -8.75 5.87 -3.93
N CYS A 183 -8.53 6.91 -4.76
CA CYS A 183 -9.41 8.07 -4.88
C CYS A 183 -9.54 8.90 -3.59
N ARG A 184 -8.57 8.79 -2.67
CA ARG A 184 -8.56 9.47 -1.36
C ARG A 184 -8.44 10.98 -1.43
N TYR A 185 -7.93 11.49 -2.56
CA TYR A 185 -7.82 12.92 -2.82
C TYR A 185 -9.19 13.59 -3.04
N VAL A 186 -10.28 12.82 -3.15
CA VAL A 186 -11.64 13.38 -3.29
C VAL A 186 -12.23 13.67 -1.92
N THR A 187 -12.32 14.96 -1.59
CA THR A 187 -12.86 15.47 -0.34
C THR A 187 -14.33 15.87 -0.48
N ASN A 188 -14.75 16.34 -1.66
CA ASN A 188 -16.13 16.75 -1.90
C ASN A 188 -17.01 15.60 -2.39
N LYS A 189 -17.60 14.84 -1.45
CA LYS A 189 -18.44 13.68 -1.78
C LYS A 189 -19.71 14.01 -2.56
N ASN A 190 -20.21 15.26 -2.49
CA ASN A 190 -21.43 15.68 -3.18
C ASN A 190 -21.18 16.06 -4.64
N ARG A 191 -19.93 16.44 -4.98
CA ARG A 191 -19.50 16.80 -6.35
C ARG A 191 -18.11 16.23 -6.61
N PRO A 192 -17.96 14.89 -6.67
CA PRO A 192 -16.65 14.25 -6.72
C PRO A 192 -15.92 14.43 -8.06
N TYR A 193 -16.67 14.70 -9.14
CA TYR A 193 -16.16 14.75 -10.51
C TYR A 193 -14.99 15.74 -10.69
N ASP A 194 -15.09 16.96 -10.18
CA ASP A 194 -14.09 18.00 -10.48
C ASP A 194 -12.71 17.67 -9.89
N GLU A 195 -12.68 17.03 -8.72
CA GLU A 195 -11.45 16.58 -8.08
C GLU A 195 -10.88 15.33 -8.76
N MET A 196 -11.75 14.37 -9.15
CA MET A 196 -11.37 13.23 -9.98
C MET A 196 -10.76 13.68 -11.31
N ALA A 197 -11.45 14.54 -12.05
CA ALA A 197 -11.01 15.02 -13.36
C ALA A 197 -9.66 15.72 -13.28
N ARG A 198 -9.47 16.62 -12.30
CA ARG A 198 -8.19 17.32 -12.13
C ARG A 198 -7.04 16.36 -11.84
N HIS A 199 -7.23 15.41 -10.92
CA HIS A 199 -6.21 14.44 -10.59
C HIS A 199 -5.85 13.55 -11.79
N LEU A 200 -6.87 12.99 -12.45
CA LEU A 200 -6.71 12.10 -13.59
C LEU A 200 -6.10 12.80 -14.80
N GLU A 201 -6.44 14.08 -15.04
CA GLU A 201 -5.79 14.89 -16.06
C GLU A 201 -4.31 15.10 -15.75
N THR A 202 -3.94 15.38 -14.50
CA THR A 202 -2.53 15.47 -14.08
C THR A 202 -1.79 14.15 -14.31
N MET A 203 -2.38 13.01 -13.96
CA MET A 203 -1.77 11.70 -14.18
C MET A 203 -1.58 11.41 -15.68
N ALA A 204 -2.61 11.68 -16.50
CA ALA A 204 -2.54 11.50 -17.94
C ALA A 204 -1.46 12.37 -18.60
N LYS A 205 -1.35 13.64 -18.18
CA LYS A 205 -0.29 14.56 -18.64
C LYS A 205 1.11 14.13 -18.22
N ALA A 206 1.23 13.34 -17.16
CA ALA A 206 2.49 12.74 -16.76
C ALA A 206 2.84 11.47 -17.55
N GLY A 207 1.91 10.95 -18.37
CA GLY A 207 2.12 9.75 -19.19
C GLY A 207 1.57 8.46 -18.57
N VAL A 208 0.80 8.54 -17.49
CA VAL A 208 0.05 7.39 -16.97
C VAL A 208 -0.96 6.94 -18.02
N SER A 209 -1.03 5.65 -18.31
CA SER A 209 -1.94 5.09 -19.32
C SER A 209 -3.21 4.47 -18.72
N THR A 210 -3.16 4.07 -17.45
CA THR A 210 -4.22 3.28 -16.82
C THR A 210 -4.26 3.50 -15.32
N THR A 211 -5.47 3.64 -14.78
CA THR A 211 -5.70 3.70 -13.33
C THR A 211 -6.42 2.45 -12.86
N ILE A 212 -5.97 1.94 -11.71
CA ILE A 212 -6.51 0.74 -11.09
C ILE A 212 -7.26 1.18 -9.83
N ILE A 213 -8.56 1.46 -10.00
CA ILE A 213 -9.39 2.16 -9.03
C ILE A 213 -9.95 1.22 -7.95
N TYR A 214 -9.72 1.58 -6.68
CA TYR A 214 -10.21 0.83 -5.53
C TYR A 214 -11.70 0.98 -5.32
N MET A 215 -12.43 -0.09 -5.59
CA MET A 215 -13.89 -0.07 -5.55
C MET A 215 -14.53 0.21 -4.18
N PRO A 216 -13.90 -0.06 -3.02
CA PRO A 216 -14.44 0.34 -1.71
C PRO A 216 -14.42 1.84 -1.42
N GLU A 217 -13.43 2.55 -1.95
CA GLU A 217 -13.18 3.95 -1.59
C GLU A 217 -13.70 4.91 -2.68
N VAL A 218 -13.91 4.43 -3.91
CA VAL A 218 -14.49 5.26 -4.98
C VAL A 218 -15.92 5.68 -4.65
N ILE A 219 -16.13 6.99 -4.57
CA ILE A 219 -17.41 7.60 -4.19
C ILE A 219 -18.46 7.40 -5.31
N SER A 220 -18.04 7.58 -6.56
CA SER A 220 -18.88 7.46 -7.75
C SER A 220 -18.04 6.89 -8.88
N LEU A 221 -18.23 5.60 -9.19
CA LEU A 221 -17.56 4.97 -10.33
C LEU A 221 -17.99 5.62 -11.66
N ASP A 222 -19.23 6.11 -11.73
CA ASP A 222 -19.75 6.80 -12.92
C ASP A 222 -18.95 8.07 -13.24
N ASP A 223 -18.78 8.95 -12.23
CA ASP A 223 -17.98 10.16 -12.36
C ASP A 223 -16.51 9.86 -12.59
N TYR A 224 -15.97 8.84 -11.92
CA TYR A 224 -14.59 8.42 -12.09
C TYR A 224 -14.31 7.96 -13.53
N CYS A 225 -15.15 7.07 -14.09
CA CYS A 225 -15.00 6.63 -15.47
C CYS A 225 -15.19 7.78 -16.47
N ARG A 226 -16.12 8.73 -16.20
CA ARG A 226 -16.30 9.92 -17.04
C ARG A 226 -15.06 10.82 -17.02
N ALA A 227 -14.47 11.04 -15.85
CA ALA A 227 -13.27 11.83 -15.67
C ALA A 227 -12.04 11.16 -16.33
N ALA A 228 -11.88 9.85 -16.15
CA ALA A 228 -10.82 9.07 -16.78
C ALA A 228 -10.93 9.10 -18.32
N ALA A 229 -12.14 8.91 -18.85
CA ALA A 229 -12.39 8.99 -20.30
C ALA A 229 -12.07 10.38 -20.87
N ALA A 230 -12.42 11.46 -20.15
CA ALA A 230 -12.08 12.83 -20.55
C ALA A 230 -10.56 13.07 -20.56
N ALA A 231 -9.81 12.41 -19.69
CA ALA A 231 -8.35 12.45 -19.64
C ALA A 231 -7.67 11.44 -20.60
N GLY A 232 -8.42 10.57 -21.29
CA GLY A 232 -7.88 9.53 -22.16
C GLY A 232 -7.28 8.31 -21.42
N LEU A 233 -7.64 8.11 -20.15
CA LEU A 233 -7.14 7.02 -19.33
C LEU A 233 -8.04 5.77 -19.42
N LYS A 234 -7.41 4.60 -19.39
CA LYS A 234 -8.11 3.33 -19.14
C LYS A 234 -8.37 3.15 -17.65
N VAL A 235 -9.46 2.46 -17.31
CA VAL A 235 -9.84 2.16 -15.93
C VAL A 235 -9.91 0.65 -15.71
N GLU A 236 -9.20 0.15 -14.71
CA GLU A 236 -9.32 -1.22 -14.20
C GLU A 236 -10.01 -1.19 -12.83
N ALA A 237 -11.12 -1.92 -12.66
CA ALA A 237 -11.87 -1.91 -11.40
C ALA A 237 -11.26 -2.91 -10.40
N ARG A 238 -10.65 -2.41 -9.32
CA ARG A 238 -10.00 -3.22 -8.28
C ARG A 238 -10.97 -3.69 -7.21
N ILE A 239 -11.23 -5.00 -7.20
CA ILE A 239 -12.14 -5.70 -6.29
C ILE A 239 -11.43 -6.84 -5.54
N PHE A 240 -12.00 -7.31 -4.44
CA PHE A 240 -11.44 -8.35 -3.58
C PHE A 240 -12.55 -9.22 -2.97
N PRO A 241 -12.25 -10.41 -2.39
CA PRO A 241 -13.25 -11.45 -2.09
C PRO A 241 -14.41 -11.06 -1.18
N ALA A 242 -14.28 -10.00 -0.37
CA ALA A 242 -15.34 -9.55 0.53
C ALA A 242 -16.13 -8.35 -0.02
N TRP A 243 -15.73 -7.83 -1.18
CA TRP A 243 -16.33 -6.64 -1.76
C TRP A 243 -17.80 -6.89 -2.12
N GLN A 244 -18.69 -6.10 -1.51
CA GLN A 244 -20.15 -6.20 -1.65
C GLN A 244 -20.75 -7.58 -1.33
N VAL A 245 -20.04 -8.39 -0.54
CA VAL A 245 -20.59 -9.62 0.03
C VAL A 245 -21.34 -9.27 1.31
N GLU A 246 -22.64 -9.59 1.36
CA GLU A 246 -23.42 -9.41 2.58
C GLU A 246 -22.96 -10.40 3.66
N ASN A 247 -22.64 -9.93 4.87
CA ASN A 247 -22.22 -10.75 6.01
C ASN A 247 -21.12 -11.78 5.64
N PRO A 248 -19.93 -11.33 5.18
CA PRO A 248 -18.89 -12.24 4.74
C PRO A 248 -18.42 -13.13 5.89
N VAL A 249 -18.23 -14.42 5.59
CA VAL A 249 -17.75 -15.40 6.57
C VAL A 249 -16.24 -15.25 6.71
N ASN A 250 -15.82 -14.74 7.86
CA ASN A 250 -14.42 -14.63 8.21
C ASN A 250 -13.83 -15.99 8.64
N ARG A 251 -12.51 -16.08 8.60
CA ARG A 251 -11.77 -17.22 9.15
C ARG A 251 -12.15 -17.39 10.62
N THR A 252 -12.57 -18.59 10.98
CA THR A 252 -12.93 -18.93 12.35
C THR A 252 -11.76 -19.62 13.03
N LEU A 253 -11.40 -19.16 14.22
CA LEU A 253 -10.44 -19.79 15.12
C LEU A 253 -10.98 -19.68 16.55
N PRO A 254 -10.73 -20.66 17.43
CA PRO A 254 -11.09 -20.56 18.83
C PRO A 254 -10.23 -19.49 19.52
N GLU A 255 -10.76 -18.89 20.59
CA GLU A 255 -10.10 -17.74 21.25
C GLU A 255 -8.68 -18.06 21.76
N HIS A 256 -8.42 -19.32 22.16
CA HIS A 256 -7.08 -19.71 22.59
C HIS A 256 -6.06 -19.66 21.43
N ASP A 257 -6.45 -20.06 20.22
CA ASP A 257 -5.60 -19.97 19.02
C ASP A 257 -5.39 -18.51 18.61
N LEU A 258 -6.43 -17.67 18.70
CA LEU A 258 -6.32 -16.24 18.43
C LEU A 258 -5.38 -15.54 19.43
N ALA A 259 -5.48 -15.88 20.71
CA ALA A 259 -4.61 -15.35 21.75
C ALA A 259 -3.17 -15.86 21.63
N GLU A 260 -2.97 -17.10 21.18
CA GLU A 260 -1.63 -17.63 20.88
C GLU A 260 -1.02 -16.93 19.66
N MET A 261 -1.79 -16.77 18.58
CA MET A 261 -1.39 -16.04 17.39
C MET A 261 -0.92 -14.62 17.75
N GLU A 262 -1.70 -13.90 18.55
CA GLU A 262 -1.34 -12.55 18.99
C GLU A 262 -0.06 -12.53 19.81
N ARG A 263 0.11 -13.49 20.71
CA ARG A 263 1.30 -13.58 21.57
C ARG A 263 2.56 -13.88 20.75
N ARG A 264 2.44 -14.78 19.76
CA ARG A 264 3.58 -15.25 18.97
C ARG A 264 3.95 -14.28 17.84
N PHE A 265 2.95 -13.64 17.24
CA PHE A 265 3.12 -12.86 16.02
C PHE A 265 2.72 -11.39 16.15
N GLY A 266 2.26 -10.95 17.32
CA GLY A 266 1.85 -9.56 17.57
C GLY A 266 0.58 -9.14 16.84
N ILE A 267 -0.15 -10.09 16.24
CA ILE A 267 -1.34 -9.84 15.41
C ILE A 267 -2.44 -10.87 15.67
N ARG A 268 -3.70 -10.41 15.66
CA ARG A 268 -4.89 -11.26 15.50
C ARG A 268 -5.43 -11.10 14.09
N LEU A 269 -5.36 -12.15 13.28
CA LEU A 269 -5.83 -12.11 11.88
C LEU A 269 -6.96 -13.11 11.64
N ALA A 270 -8.12 -12.59 11.26
CA ALA A 270 -9.31 -13.38 10.90
C ALA A 270 -10.10 -12.67 9.79
N LYS A 271 -9.52 -12.50 8.58
CA LYS A 271 -10.26 -11.90 7.46
C LYS A 271 -11.10 -12.96 6.75
N THR A 272 -11.76 -12.55 5.66
CA THR A 272 -12.69 -13.34 4.87
C THR A 272 -12.09 -14.67 4.42
N CYS A 273 -12.82 -15.76 4.66
CA CYS A 273 -12.37 -17.10 4.28
C CYS A 273 -12.53 -17.30 2.76
N ALA A 274 -11.41 -17.48 2.05
CA ALA A 274 -11.40 -17.73 0.61
C ALA A 274 -12.03 -19.07 0.19
N ASN A 275 -12.20 -20.01 1.14
CA ASN A 275 -12.80 -21.33 0.87
C ASN A 275 -14.31 -21.37 1.08
N HIS A 276 -14.91 -20.35 1.71
CA HIS A 276 -16.30 -20.43 2.10
C HIS A 276 -17.22 -20.13 0.90
N PRO A 277 -18.16 -21.03 0.52
CA PRO A 277 -19.01 -20.85 -0.65
C PRO A 277 -19.80 -19.54 -0.66
N HIS A 278 -20.37 -19.14 0.49
CA HIS A 278 -21.06 -17.84 0.63
C HIS A 278 -20.23 -16.65 0.16
N ASN A 279 -18.95 -16.59 0.53
CA ASN A 279 -18.08 -15.49 0.13
C ASN A 279 -17.78 -15.54 -1.37
N ARG A 280 -17.48 -16.73 -1.89
CA ARG A 280 -17.21 -16.93 -3.31
C ARG A 280 -18.41 -16.56 -4.16
N ASP A 281 -19.58 -17.08 -3.82
CA ASP A 281 -20.79 -16.92 -4.62
C ASP A 281 -21.30 -15.47 -4.53
N GLY A 282 -21.22 -14.85 -3.34
CA GLY A 282 -21.51 -13.42 -3.16
C GLY A 282 -20.55 -12.50 -3.93
N PHE A 283 -19.26 -12.78 -3.90
CA PHE A 283 -18.25 -12.01 -4.64
C PHE A 283 -18.46 -12.11 -6.15
N LEU A 284 -18.76 -13.31 -6.67
CA LEU A 284 -19.07 -13.53 -8.07
C LEU A 284 -20.35 -12.80 -8.50
N ALA A 285 -21.38 -12.76 -7.63
CA ALA A 285 -22.60 -12.01 -7.90
C ALA A 285 -22.32 -10.50 -7.97
N ALA A 286 -21.55 -9.96 -7.02
CA ALA A 286 -21.14 -8.55 -7.02
C ALA A 286 -20.31 -8.19 -8.27
N ALA A 287 -19.36 -9.05 -8.65
CA ALA A 287 -18.56 -8.88 -9.85
C ALA A 287 -19.43 -8.89 -11.12
N ARG A 288 -20.43 -9.79 -11.20
CA ARG A 288 -21.38 -9.83 -12.32
C ARG A 288 -22.16 -8.51 -12.44
N SER A 289 -22.72 -8.02 -11.35
CA SER A 289 -23.44 -6.74 -11.35
C SER A 289 -22.56 -5.56 -11.76
N LEU A 290 -21.27 -5.58 -11.40
CA LEU A 290 -20.29 -4.58 -11.82
C LEU A 290 -20.07 -4.61 -13.34
N VAL A 291 -19.74 -5.78 -13.91
CA VAL A 291 -19.45 -5.89 -15.35
C VAL A 291 -20.69 -5.63 -16.21
N GLU A 292 -21.87 -6.07 -15.79
CA GLU A 292 -23.14 -5.79 -16.48
C GLU A 292 -23.39 -4.29 -16.67
N LYS A 293 -23.02 -3.48 -15.67
CA LYS A 293 -23.27 -2.05 -15.66
C LYS A 293 -22.14 -1.22 -16.28
N TYR A 294 -20.90 -1.72 -16.25
CA TYR A 294 -19.71 -0.92 -16.56
C TYR A 294 -18.76 -1.51 -17.60
N SER A 295 -19.03 -2.67 -18.22
CA SER A 295 -18.13 -3.27 -19.20
C SER A 295 -17.71 -2.32 -20.34
N GLY A 296 -18.65 -1.53 -20.87
CA GLY A 296 -18.35 -0.53 -21.91
C GLY A 296 -17.51 0.67 -21.44
N ARG A 297 -17.12 0.73 -20.17
CA ARG A 297 -16.35 1.83 -19.56
C ARG A 297 -15.11 1.38 -18.79
N LEU A 298 -14.93 0.06 -18.63
CA LEU A 298 -13.77 -0.53 -17.97
C LEU A 298 -12.90 -1.22 -19.01
N ALA A 299 -11.59 -1.20 -18.80
CA ALA A 299 -10.65 -1.99 -19.58
C ALA A 299 -10.47 -3.39 -18.98
N ALA A 300 -10.52 -3.51 -17.67
CA ALA A 300 -10.33 -4.77 -16.97
C ALA A 300 -11.09 -4.84 -15.65
N ILE A 301 -11.33 -6.07 -15.18
CA ILE A 301 -11.52 -6.34 -13.77
C ILE A 301 -10.17 -6.67 -13.16
N HIS A 302 -9.82 -5.96 -12.10
CA HIS A 302 -8.56 -6.14 -11.39
C HIS A 302 -8.81 -6.88 -10.07
N LEU A 303 -8.20 -8.05 -9.93
CA LEU A 303 -8.32 -8.94 -8.78
C LEU A 303 -7.28 -8.63 -7.72
N ASP A 304 -7.72 -8.13 -6.56
CA ASP A 304 -6.88 -7.92 -5.38
C ASP A 304 -7.28 -8.87 -4.24
N PHE A 305 -6.32 -9.24 -3.40
CA PHE A 305 -6.50 -10.19 -2.29
C PHE A 305 -7.19 -11.53 -2.66
N ILE A 306 -7.14 -11.96 -3.92
CA ILE A 306 -7.62 -13.29 -4.36
C ILE A 306 -6.63 -14.38 -3.90
N ARG A 307 -6.64 -14.66 -2.59
CA ARG A 307 -5.78 -15.61 -1.87
C ARG A 307 -6.25 -15.80 -0.42
N ASN A 308 -5.63 -16.73 0.30
CA ASN A 308 -5.80 -16.88 1.74
C ASN A 308 -4.90 -15.90 2.52
N ASP A 309 -5.33 -15.56 3.73
CA ASP A 309 -4.64 -14.62 4.61
C ASP A 309 -3.29 -15.13 5.14
N ASN A 310 -2.20 -14.44 4.81
CA ASN A 310 -0.88 -14.55 5.44
C ASN A 310 -0.35 -15.98 5.58
N ALA A 311 0.51 -16.34 4.65
CA ALA A 311 1.20 -17.64 4.57
C ALA A 311 1.74 -18.19 5.91
N VAL A 312 2.33 -17.33 6.74
CA VAL A 312 2.95 -17.73 8.03
C VAL A 312 1.89 -18.20 9.02
N LEU A 313 0.71 -17.57 9.02
CA LEU A 313 -0.36 -17.88 9.96
C LEU A 313 -1.17 -19.11 9.53
N LEU A 314 -1.30 -19.36 8.22
CA LEU A 314 -2.13 -20.44 7.69
C LEU A 314 -1.63 -21.85 8.04
N MET A 315 -0.35 -21.98 8.33
CA MET A 315 0.25 -23.28 8.68
C MET A 315 -0.01 -23.66 10.13
N ASP A 316 0.04 -22.68 11.02
CA ASP A 316 -0.13 -22.90 12.45
C ASP A 316 -1.60 -22.80 12.87
N TYR A 317 -2.37 -21.93 12.20
CA TYR A 317 -3.75 -21.62 12.54
C TYR A 317 -4.69 -21.79 11.33
N PRO A 318 -4.95 -23.03 10.87
CA PRO A 318 -5.87 -23.26 9.75
C PRO A 318 -7.28 -22.80 10.12
N CYS A 319 -8.00 -22.20 9.16
CA CYS A 319 -9.39 -21.78 9.35
C CYS A 319 -10.27 -22.97 9.77
N GLN A 320 -11.14 -22.74 10.76
CA GLN A 320 -12.07 -23.71 11.33
C GLN A 320 -13.53 -23.32 11.06
N CYS A 321 -13.84 -22.55 10.01
CA CYS A 321 -15.24 -22.37 9.61
C CYS A 321 -15.82 -23.72 9.13
N ASP A 322 -17.14 -23.83 9.12
CA ASP A 322 -17.88 -25.03 8.69
C ASP A 322 -17.43 -25.57 7.31
N ALA A 323 -17.24 -24.69 6.33
CA ALA A 323 -16.76 -25.07 4.99
C ALA A 323 -15.35 -25.66 5.02
N CYS A 324 -14.44 -25.06 5.80
CA CYS A 324 -13.07 -25.58 5.98
C CYS A 324 -13.07 -26.91 6.75
N GLN A 325 -13.88 -27.04 7.80
CA GLN A 325 -14.00 -28.29 8.55
C GLN A 325 -14.55 -29.42 7.69
N ALA A 326 -15.57 -29.16 6.86
CA ALA A 326 -16.12 -30.14 5.93
C ALA A 326 -15.06 -30.59 4.90
N LEU A 327 -14.27 -29.64 4.39
CA LEU A 327 -13.16 -29.93 3.48
C LEU A 327 -12.11 -30.83 4.14
N TYR A 328 -11.70 -30.48 5.36
CA TYR A 328 -10.70 -31.26 6.09
C TYR A 328 -11.23 -32.65 6.48
N GLN A 329 -12.49 -32.75 6.92
CA GLN A 329 -13.13 -34.03 7.24
C GLN A 329 -13.10 -34.97 6.03
N ARG A 330 -13.35 -34.45 4.82
CA ARG A 330 -13.32 -35.23 3.59
C ARG A 330 -11.94 -35.76 3.23
N TYR A 331 -10.89 -34.95 3.35
CA TYR A 331 -9.56 -35.29 2.83
C TYR A 331 -8.59 -35.85 3.88
N PHE A 332 -8.80 -35.53 5.15
CA PHE A 332 -7.92 -35.90 6.25
C PHE A 332 -8.60 -36.80 7.30
N GLY A 333 -9.93 -37.00 7.19
CA GLY A 333 -10.69 -37.83 8.12
C GLY A 333 -11.00 -37.17 9.46
N CYS A 334 -10.63 -35.89 9.64
CA CYS A 334 -10.91 -35.10 10.84
C CYS A 334 -11.25 -33.65 10.47
N PRO A 335 -12.05 -32.94 11.29
CA PRO A 335 -12.48 -31.58 10.97
C PRO A 335 -11.35 -30.55 11.12
N ILE A 336 -10.31 -30.85 11.92
CA ILE A 336 -9.16 -29.97 12.15
C ILE A 336 -7.90 -30.87 12.26
N PRO A 337 -7.04 -30.93 11.23
CA PRO A 337 -5.76 -31.63 11.31
C PRO A 337 -4.88 -30.98 12.37
N ASP A 338 -4.33 -31.76 13.32
CA ASP A 338 -3.42 -31.25 14.35
C ASP A 338 -2.03 -30.89 13.78
N ALA A 339 -1.17 -30.27 14.61
CA ALA A 339 0.16 -29.86 14.17
C ALA A 339 1.03 -31.02 13.67
N ALA A 340 0.93 -32.20 14.30
CA ALA A 340 1.70 -33.38 13.90
C ALA A 340 1.27 -33.88 12.52
N MET A 341 -0.04 -33.93 12.27
CA MET A 341 -0.60 -34.29 10.97
C MET A 341 -0.20 -33.29 9.90
N ARG A 342 -0.32 -31.97 10.16
CA ARG A 342 0.05 -30.91 9.19
C ARG A 342 1.53 -30.92 8.82
N SER A 343 2.39 -31.41 9.71
CA SER A 343 3.83 -31.55 9.43
C SER A 343 4.17 -32.72 8.49
N GLN A 344 3.25 -33.65 8.25
CA GLN A 344 3.48 -34.77 7.33
C GLN A 344 3.50 -34.26 5.88
N PRO A 345 4.54 -34.58 5.07
CA PRO A 345 4.68 -34.02 3.73
C PRO A 345 3.47 -34.23 2.80
N ALA A 346 2.84 -35.41 2.84
CA ALA A 346 1.67 -35.71 2.02
C ALA A 346 0.43 -34.90 2.45
N VAL A 347 0.25 -34.69 3.75
CA VAL A 347 -0.83 -33.84 4.30
C VAL A 347 -0.59 -32.39 3.91
N LEU A 348 0.62 -31.89 4.14
CA LEU A 348 1.03 -30.55 3.76
C LEU A 348 0.75 -30.29 2.27
N TYR A 349 1.26 -31.16 1.39
CA TYR A 349 1.01 -31.09 -0.05
C TYR A 349 -0.49 -31.01 -0.35
N LYS A 350 -1.29 -31.89 0.25
CA LYS A 350 -2.74 -31.92 0.00
C LYS A 350 -3.43 -30.64 0.49
N MET A 351 -3.03 -30.09 1.64
CA MET A 351 -3.56 -28.81 2.14
C MET A 351 -3.26 -27.66 1.18
N LEU A 352 -2.03 -27.57 0.67
CA LEU A 352 -1.64 -26.54 -0.30
C LEU A 352 -2.37 -26.71 -1.63
N ALA A 353 -2.48 -27.94 -2.13
CA ALA A 353 -3.21 -28.24 -3.35
C ALA A 353 -4.70 -27.86 -3.25
N LEU A 354 -5.34 -28.11 -2.09
CA LEU A 354 -6.74 -27.72 -1.87
C LEU A 354 -6.92 -26.19 -1.84
N ARG A 355 -6.00 -25.47 -1.20
CA ARG A 355 -6.03 -23.99 -1.17
C ARG A 355 -5.89 -23.42 -2.59
N ASN A 356 -4.90 -23.87 -3.35
CA ASN A 356 -4.67 -23.44 -4.73
C ASN A 356 -5.88 -23.78 -5.61
N ALA A 357 -6.42 -24.99 -5.52
CA ALA A 357 -7.59 -25.39 -6.30
C ALA A 357 -8.81 -24.51 -6.02
N ASN A 358 -9.07 -24.16 -4.75
CA ASN A 358 -10.22 -23.33 -4.38
C ASN A 358 -10.09 -21.90 -4.89
N VAL A 359 -8.93 -21.27 -4.73
CA VAL A 359 -8.69 -19.90 -5.21
C VAL A 359 -8.68 -19.89 -6.75
N THR A 360 -8.03 -20.87 -7.39
CA THR A 360 -7.98 -20.98 -8.86
C THR A 360 -9.38 -21.18 -9.45
N ALA A 361 -10.25 -21.96 -8.80
CA ALA A 361 -11.62 -22.13 -9.27
C ALA A 361 -12.38 -20.78 -9.33
N LEU A 362 -12.18 -19.91 -8.35
CA LEU A 362 -12.74 -18.55 -8.38
C LEU A 362 -12.18 -17.75 -9.57
N VAL A 363 -10.87 -17.81 -9.81
CA VAL A 363 -10.22 -17.12 -10.94
C VAL A 363 -10.75 -17.61 -12.29
N ARG A 364 -10.97 -18.93 -12.45
CA ARG A 364 -11.58 -19.49 -13.68
C ARG A 364 -12.97 -18.91 -13.94
N THR A 365 -13.83 -18.86 -12.92
CA THR A 365 -15.17 -18.28 -13.07
C THR A 365 -15.11 -16.78 -13.36
N MET A 366 -14.18 -16.04 -12.73
CA MET A 366 -13.94 -14.64 -13.08
C MET A 366 -13.46 -14.48 -14.53
N ARG A 367 -12.67 -15.42 -15.05
CA ARG A 367 -12.22 -15.38 -16.44
C ARG A 367 -13.36 -15.64 -17.43
N GLU A 368 -14.23 -16.59 -17.13
CA GLU A 368 -15.44 -16.84 -17.91
C GLU A 368 -16.33 -15.59 -17.95
N LEU A 369 -16.55 -14.96 -16.79
CA LEU A 369 -17.32 -13.74 -16.68
C LEU A 369 -16.69 -12.58 -17.48
N THR A 370 -15.39 -12.34 -17.35
CA THR A 370 -14.74 -11.23 -18.08
C THR A 370 -14.74 -11.45 -19.60
N ARG A 371 -14.59 -12.69 -20.08
CA ARG A 371 -14.75 -13.02 -21.51
C ARG A 371 -16.16 -12.77 -22.04
N GLU A 372 -17.18 -13.02 -21.23
CA GLU A 372 -18.60 -12.77 -21.59
C GLU A 372 -18.83 -11.28 -21.92
N TYR A 373 -18.09 -10.37 -21.26
CA TYR A 373 -18.27 -8.93 -21.38
C TYR A 373 -17.11 -8.20 -22.08
N ASP A 374 -16.20 -8.93 -22.75
CA ASP A 374 -15.04 -8.39 -23.47
C ASP A 374 -14.13 -7.50 -22.59
N LEU A 375 -13.84 -7.98 -21.38
CA LEU A 375 -12.93 -7.33 -20.43
C LEU A 375 -11.67 -8.16 -20.23
N ASP A 376 -10.55 -7.48 -19.98
CA ASP A 376 -9.35 -8.13 -19.48
C ASP A 376 -9.53 -8.55 -18.01
N LEU A 377 -8.80 -9.58 -17.59
CA LEU A 377 -8.66 -9.98 -16.19
C LEU A 377 -7.21 -9.79 -15.73
N THR A 378 -7.01 -8.88 -14.79
CA THR A 378 -5.68 -8.53 -14.24
C THR A 378 -5.63 -8.79 -12.74
N ILE A 379 -4.43 -8.90 -12.15
CA ILE A 379 -4.29 -9.25 -10.71
C ILE A 379 -3.21 -8.45 -9.99
N ALA A 380 -3.43 -8.21 -8.68
CA ALA A 380 -2.41 -7.85 -7.71
C ALA A 380 -1.78 -9.13 -7.14
N ALA A 381 -0.55 -9.42 -7.54
CA ALA A 381 0.15 -10.63 -7.14
C ALA A 381 1.13 -10.40 -5.98
N ARG A 382 1.26 -11.38 -5.09
CA ARG A 382 2.41 -11.49 -4.18
C ARG A 382 3.70 -11.50 -5.00
N ALA A 383 4.67 -10.67 -4.60
CA ALA A 383 5.95 -10.57 -5.29
C ALA A 383 6.77 -11.85 -5.16
N ASN A 384 6.90 -12.38 -3.95
CA ASN A 384 7.61 -13.63 -3.71
C ASN A 384 6.68 -14.80 -4.04
N TYR A 385 7.02 -15.53 -5.10
CA TYR A 385 6.18 -16.61 -5.64
C TYR A 385 6.28 -17.89 -4.78
N LEU A 386 7.48 -18.48 -4.72
CA LEU A 386 7.81 -19.62 -3.86
C LEU A 386 8.75 -19.24 -2.70
N ASN A 387 9.55 -18.20 -2.89
CA ASN A 387 10.60 -17.81 -1.97
C ASN A 387 10.07 -16.91 -0.83
N SER A 388 10.94 -16.64 0.13
CA SER A 388 10.66 -15.81 1.31
C SER A 388 11.90 -15.00 1.67
N LEU A 389 12.64 -14.52 0.66
CA LEU A 389 14.02 -14.02 0.78
C LEU A 389 14.20 -12.96 1.87
N ASP A 390 13.14 -12.22 2.15
CA ASP A 390 13.12 -11.05 3.03
C ASP A 390 11.95 -11.08 4.03
N ILE A 391 11.34 -12.26 4.22
CA ILE A 391 10.35 -12.49 5.28
C ILE A 391 11.10 -12.79 6.58
N THR A 392 11.53 -11.73 7.27
CA THR A 392 12.36 -11.85 8.48
C THR A 392 11.55 -11.78 9.78
N ALA A 393 10.33 -11.20 9.76
CA ALA A 393 9.42 -11.17 10.90
C ALA A 393 7.93 -11.05 10.48
N PRO A 394 7.01 -11.71 11.20
CA PRO A 394 5.57 -11.55 11.00
C PRO A 394 5.02 -10.27 11.67
N PRO A 395 3.88 -9.74 11.17
CA PRO A 395 3.14 -10.17 9.98
C PRO A 395 3.79 -9.70 8.66
N VAL A 396 3.84 -10.59 7.68
CA VAL A 396 4.23 -10.27 6.30
C VAL A 396 3.13 -9.49 5.59
N TRP A 397 3.40 -8.22 5.29
CA TRP A 397 2.51 -7.37 4.50
C TRP A 397 3.09 -7.14 3.10
N GLY A 398 2.65 -7.93 2.14
CA GLY A 398 2.81 -7.60 0.71
C GLY A 398 3.55 -8.67 -0.08
N LEU A 399 4.57 -9.28 0.51
CA LEU A 399 5.57 -9.96 -0.31
C LEU A 399 5.37 -11.45 -0.55
N GLY A 400 4.91 -12.29 0.39
CA GLY A 400 4.68 -13.69 0.00
C GLY A 400 4.41 -14.72 1.09
N PRO A 401 4.69 -16.01 0.80
CA PRO A 401 4.78 -16.60 -0.55
C PRO A 401 3.42 -16.85 -1.21
N ALA A 402 3.33 -16.56 -2.50
CA ALA A 402 2.10 -16.61 -3.30
C ALA A 402 1.41 -17.98 -3.28
N VAL A 403 2.16 -19.05 -3.60
CA VAL A 403 1.62 -20.41 -3.74
C VAL A 403 1.11 -20.96 -2.40
N LEU A 404 1.73 -20.58 -1.27
CA LEU A 404 1.31 -21.00 0.07
C LEU A 404 -0.06 -20.40 0.44
N GLU A 405 -0.35 -19.20 -0.05
CA GLU A 405 -1.63 -18.51 0.13
C GLU A 405 -2.69 -18.95 -0.91
N GLY A 406 -2.32 -19.77 -1.88
CA GLY A 406 -3.22 -20.21 -2.95
C GLY A 406 -3.23 -19.29 -4.18
N GLN A 407 -2.26 -18.38 -4.32
CA GLN A 407 -2.16 -17.41 -5.42
C GLN A 407 -1.15 -17.87 -6.47
N ASP A 408 -1.42 -18.99 -7.15
CA ASP A 408 -0.57 -19.54 -8.20
C ASP A 408 -0.69 -18.73 -9.51
N TRP A 409 -0.22 -17.50 -9.49
CA TRP A 409 -0.36 -16.59 -10.62
C TRP A 409 0.47 -16.97 -11.84
N VAL A 410 1.50 -17.81 -11.69
CA VAL A 410 2.28 -18.33 -12.81
C VAL A 410 1.45 -19.35 -13.57
N GLU A 411 0.86 -20.34 -12.88
CA GLU A 411 -0.04 -21.32 -13.50
C GLU A 411 -1.25 -20.63 -14.13
N TRP A 412 -1.82 -19.60 -13.48
CA TRP A 412 -2.94 -18.86 -14.06
C TRP A 412 -2.59 -18.13 -15.35
N VAL A 413 -1.35 -17.65 -15.50
CA VAL A 413 -0.86 -17.02 -16.73
C VAL A 413 -0.61 -18.06 -17.82
N ASP A 414 -0.02 -19.21 -17.47
CA ASP A 414 0.21 -20.36 -18.37
C ASP A 414 -1.10 -20.95 -18.93
N GLU A 415 -2.14 -21.04 -18.10
CA GLU A 415 -3.45 -21.50 -18.52
C GLU A 415 -4.29 -20.44 -19.25
N GLY A 416 -3.78 -19.20 -19.37
CA GLY A 416 -4.50 -18.10 -20.01
C GLY A 416 -5.74 -17.64 -19.23
N LEU A 417 -5.71 -17.78 -17.90
CA LEU A 417 -6.74 -17.24 -17.01
C LEU A 417 -6.55 -15.75 -16.75
N ILE A 418 -5.32 -15.25 -16.76
CA ILE A 418 -4.99 -13.84 -16.51
C ILE A 418 -4.37 -13.21 -17.76
N ASP A 419 -4.84 -12.02 -18.12
CA ASP A 419 -4.33 -11.25 -19.26
C ASP A 419 -3.07 -10.46 -18.90
N ALA A 420 -2.98 -9.94 -17.66
CA ALA A 420 -1.76 -9.33 -17.14
C ALA A 420 -1.63 -9.50 -15.61
N VAL A 421 -0.40 -9.68 -15.13
CA VAL A 421 -0.08 -9.84 -13.70
C VAL A 421 0.77 -8.68 -13.19
N TYR A 422 0.40 -8.13 -12.03
CA TYR A 422 1.09 -7.03 -11.38
C TYR A 422 1.67 -7.49 -10.03
N PRO A 423 2.87 -8.13 -9.99
CA PRO A 423 3.51 -8.48 -8.73
C PRO A 423 3.92 -7.23 -7.95
N MET A 424 3.55 -7.17 -6.67
CA MET A 424 3.78 -6.02 -5.80
C MET A 424 5.24 -5.93 -5.29
N ASN A 425 6.21 -5.76 -6.20
CA ASN A 425 7.64 -5.66 -5.87
C ASN A 425 8.00 -4.29 -5.26
N TYR A 426 7.56 -4.03 -4.03
CA TYR A 426 7.70 -2.74 -3.37
C TYR A 426 8.99 -2.57 -2.57
N HIS A 427 10.01 -3.38 -2.83
CA HIS A 427 11.29 -3.31 -2.13
C HIS A 427 11.96 -1.94 -2.30
N THR A 428 12.38 -1.33 -1.18
CA THR A 428 13.17 -0.08 -1.12
C THR A 428 14.67 -0.33 -1.29
N ASN A 429 15.15 -1.54 -0.99
CA ASN A 429 16.48 -1.99 -1.38
C ASN A 429 16.48 -2.42 -2.87
N LEU A 430 17.39 -1.85 -3.66
CA LEU A 430 17.44 -2.08 -5.11
C LEU A 430 17.92 -3.49 -5.46
N ASP A 431 18.85 -4.09 -4.70
CA ASP A 431 19.33 -5.44 -4.94
C ASP A 431 18.22 -6.49 -4.72
N LEU A 432 17.42 -6.31 -3.66
CA LEU A 432 16.25 -7.16 -3.41
C LEU A 432 15.19 -6.96 -4.49
N PHE A 433 14.93 -5.72 -4.91
CA PHE A 433 14.04 -5.44 -6.03
C PHE A 433 14.49 -6.18 -7.30
N GLN A 434 15.78 -6.10 -7.64
CA GLN A 434 16.37 -6.75 -8.81
C GLN A 434 16.33 -8.28 -8.71
N ALA A 435 16.62 -8.85 -7.54
CA ALA A 435 16.55 -10.28 -7.31
C ALA A 435 15.13 -10.83 -7.52
N VAL A 436 14.13 -10.14 -7.00
CA VAL A 436 12.71 -10.50 -7.16
C VAL A 436 12.24 -10.29 -8.59
N LEU A 437 12.65 -9.20 -9.25
CA LEU A 437 12.38 -8.96 -10.66
C LEU A 437 12.95 -10.10 -11.54
N ASN A 438 14.21 -10.50 -11.30
CA ASN A 438 14.83 -11.62 -12.02
C ASN A 438 14.07 -12.94 -11.84
N ASP A 439 13.50 -13.17 -10.65
CA ASP A 439 12.64 -14.32 -10.39
C ASP A 439 11.35 -14.26 -11.22
N HIS A 440 10.70 -13.09 -11.30
CA HIS A 440 9.51 -12.90 -12.14
C HIS A 440 9.80 -13.12 -13.62
N LEU A 441 10.93 -12.62 -14.12
CA LEU A 441 11.36 -12.83 -15.51
C LEU A 441 11.55 -14.32 -15.81
N ARG A 442 12.21 -15.04 -14.91
CA ARG A 442 12.41 -16.49 -15.03
C ARG A 442 11.08 -17.25 -15.01
N LEU A 443 10.17 -16.86 -14.11
CA LEU A 443 8.87 -17.53 -13.93
C LEU A 443 7.92 -17.29 -15.11
N LEU A 444 7.94 -16.09 -15.72
CA LEU A 444 7.04 -15.74 -16.82
C LEU A 444 7.67 -15.84 -18.21
N THR A 445 8.89 -16.34 -18.36
CA THR A 445 9.41 -16.63 -19.70
C THR A 445 8.65 -17.81 -20.32
N PRO A 446 8.11 -17.72 -21.56
CA PRO A 446 8.29 -16.64 -22.56
C PRO A 446 7.19 -15.57 -22.59
N GLN A 447 6.22 -15.61 -21.69
CA GLN A 447 5.05 -14.73 -21.59
C GLN A 447 5.34 -13.34 -20.95
N LEU A 448 6.54 -12.77 -21.15
CA LEU A 448 6.95 -11.51 -20.52
C LEU A 448 6.04 -10.32 -20.85
N GLY A 449 5.35 -10.36 -22.01
CA GLY A 449 4.38 -9.33 -22.40
C GLY A 449 3.15 -9.20 -21.48
N LYS A 450 2.98 -10.12 -20.51
CA LYS A 450 1.90 -10.08 -19.52
C LYS A 450 2.35 -9.56 -18.14
N LEU A 451 3.64 -9.29 -17.95
CA LEU A 451 4.23 -8.93 -16.67
C LEU A 451 4.40 -7.41 -16.55
N PHE A 452 3.74 -6.78 -15.57
CA PHE A 452 4.03 -5.39 -15.20
C PHE A 452 4.57 -5.39 -13.78
N SER A 453 5.80 -4.94 -13.58
CA SER A 453 6.39 -4.93 -12.23
C SER A 453 5.73 -3.84 -11.38
N GLY A 454 5.24 -4.21 -10.20
CA GLY A 454 4.83 -3.23 -9.19
C GLY A 454 6.04 -2.49 -8.65
N VAL A 455 5.93 -1.17 -8.50
CA VAL A 455 6.98 -0.29 -7.94
C VAL A 455 6.34 0.57 -6.85
N GLY A 456 6.90 0.53 -5.65
CA GLY A 456 6.36 1.27 -4.50
C GLY A 456 6.96 2.67 -4.40
N VAL A 457 6.16 3.71 -4.60
CA VAL A 457 6.51 5.10 -4.22
C VAL A 457 6.43 5.25 -2.71
N SER A 458 5.33 4.80 -2.11
CA SER A 458 5.18 4.70 -0.67
C SER A 458 4.32 3.49 -0.33
N SER A 459 4.85 2.58 0.49
CA SER A 459 4.22 1.32 0.86
C SER A 459 4.49 0.97 2.33
N SER A 460 4.00 -0.20 2.80
CA SER A 460 4.35 -0.72 4.12
C SER A 460 5.83 -1.07 4.27
N MET A 461 6.58 -1.13 3.17
CA MET A 461 8.03 -1.39 3.14
C MET A 461 8.88 -0.12 3.22
N GLY A 462 8.26 1.05 3.26
CA GLY A 462 8.94 2.35 3.21
C GLY A 462 8.56 3.14 1.96
N ALA A 463 9.33 4.19 1.71
CA ALA A 463 9.17 5.08 0.57
C ALA A 463 10.42 5.08 -0.31
N ASN A 464 10.24 5.35 -1.59
CA ASN A 464 11.32 5.58 -2.55
C ASN A 464 11.18 7.01 -3.06
N ASP A 465 12.27 7.77 -3.01
CA ASP A 465 12.37 9.10 -3.61
C ASP A 465 12.29 9.02 -5.16
N PRO A 466 12.16 10.16 -5.88
CA PRO A 466 12.07 10.16 -7.33
C PRO A 466 13.23 9.46 -8.05
N ALA A 467 14.48 9.60 -7.58
CA ALA A 467 15.64 8.96 -8.20
C ALA A 467 15.60 7.43 -8.01
N ALA A 468 15.19 6.97 -6.83
CA ALA A 468 14.96 5.56 -6.54
C ALA A 468 13.82 4.96 -7.38
N ILE A 469 12.78 5.74 -7.69
CA ILE A 469 11.73 5.32 -8.64
C ILE A 469 12.27 5.21 -10.06
N ALA A 470 13.02 6.20 -10.53
CA ALA A 470 13.65 6.18 -11.85
C ALA A 470 14.51 4.92 -12.04
N ALA A 471 15.40 4.61 -11.10
CA ALA A 471 16.26 3.42 -11.16
C ALA A 471 15.47 2.10 -11.28
N ARG A 472 14.29 2.01 -10.66
CA ARG A 472 13.41 0.83 -10.76
C ARG A 472 12.70 0.77 -12.11
N LEU A 473 12.23 1.90 -12.63
CA LEU A 473 11.64 1.96 -13.96
C LEU A 473 12.68 1.62 -15.05
N GLU A 474 13.93 2.07 -14.90
CA GLU A 474 15.05 1.66 -15.76
C GLU A 474 15.26 0.15 -15.72
N ALA A 475 15.29 -0.46 -14.54
CA ALA A 475 15.45 -1.90 -14.40
C ALA A 475 14.31 -2.68 -15.08
N VAL A 476 13.06 -2.22 -14.94
CA VAL A 476 11.88 -2.84 -15.58
C VAL A 476 11.93 -2.69 -17.09
N GLN A 477 12.32 -1.52 -17.60
CA GLN A 477 12.44 -1.25 -19.04
C GLN A 477 13.60 -2.05 -19.65
N ALA A 478 14.76 -2.10 -18.99
CA ALA A 478 15.92 -2.87 -19.42
C ALA A 478 15.65 -4.39 -19.46
N ALA A 479 14.73 -4.87 -18.60
CA ALA A 479 14.25 -6.24 -18.63
C ALA A 479 13.31 -6.56 -19.80
N GLY A 480 12.95 -5.57 -20.64
CA GLY A 480 12.09 -5.75 -21.81
C GLY A 480 10.61 -5.95 -21.45
N LEU A 481 10.18 -5.51 -20.27
CA LEU A 481 8.80 -5.60 -19.83
C LEU A 481 7.91 -4.51 -20.46
N PRO A 482 6.60 -4.77 -20.63
CA PRO A 482 5.66 -3.80 -21.20
C PRO A 482 5.48 -2.54 -20.34
N GLY A 483 5.78 -2.60 -19.04
CA GLY A 483 5.56 -1.47 -18.15
C GLY A 483 5.68 -1.78 -16.66
N ALA A 484 5.29 -0.80 -15.85
CA ALA A 484 5.28 -0.85 -14.40
C ALA A 484 3.97 -0.34 -13.81
N VAL A 485 3.68 -0.72 -12.57
CA VAL A 485 2.51 -0.25 -11.81
C VAL A 485 2.96 0.44 -10.52
N LEU A 486 2.73 1.75 -10.41
CA LEU A 486 3.14 2.54 -9.27
C LEU A 486 2.13 2.47 -8.13
N PHE A 487 2.61 2.15 -6.92
CA PHE A 487 1.83 2.18 -5.69
C PHE A 487 2.25 3.34 -4.80
N ASN A 488 1.28 4.18 -4.44
CA ASN A 488 1.47 5.30 -3.53
C ASN A 488 0.32 5.36 -2.53
N LYS A 489 0.62 5.21 -1.23
CA LYS A 489 -0.38 5.25 -0.14
C LYS A 489 -1.25 6.51 -0.15
N THR A 490 -0.70 7.66 -0.55
CA THR A 490 -1.40 8.96 -0.51
C THR A 490 -2.19 9.25 -1.79
N ASN A 491 -1.92 8.51 -2.87
CA ASN A 491 -2.34 8.82 -4.25
C ASN A 491 -1.85 10.17 -4.79
N VAL A 492 -1.09 10.96 -4.03
CA VAL A 492 -0.61 12.28 -4.46
C VAL A 492 0.85 12.18 -4.86
N TYR A 493 1.14 12.58 -6.08
CA TYR A 493 2.47 12.64 -6.66
C TYR A 493 2.87 14.11 -6.79
N ASN A 494 4.02 14.50 -6.24
CA ASN A 494 4.59 15.82 -6.45
C ASN A 494 5.18 15.95 -7.87
N ASP A 495 5.60 17.16 -8.24
CA ASP A 495 6.08 17.45 -9.59
C ASP A 495 7.32 16.64 -9.99
N ASP A 496 8.17 16.25 -9.03
CA ASP A 496 9.37 15.45 -9.27
C ASP A 496 9.02 14.01 -9.64
N TYR A 497 8.08 13.37 -8.93
CA TYR A 497 7.59 12.05 -9.32
C TYR A 497 6.89 12.09 -10.69
N LEU A 498 6.13 13.15 -10.97
CA LEU A 498 5.49 13.31 -12.27
C LEU A 498 6.51 13.53 -13.39
N ALA A 499 7.64 14.20 -13.11
CA ALA A 499 8.75 14.33 -14.04
C ALA A 499 9.36 12.97 -14.37
N VAL A 500 9.64 12.16 -13.35
CA VAL A 500 10.13 10.79 -13.53
C VAL A 500 9.17 9.99 -14.41
N ILE A 501 7.86 10.01 -14.16
CA ILE A 501 6.91 9.25 -15.00
C ILE A 501 6.96 9.70 -16.48
N ARG A 502 7.08 11.01 -16.73
CA ARG A 502 7.18 11.56 -18.10
C ARG A 502 8.41 11.05 -18.82
N ASP A 503 9.56 10.97 -18.15
CA ASP A 503 10.84 10.56 -18.74
C ASP A 503 10.84 9.12 -19.27
N PHE A 504 9.93 8.25 -18.79
CA PHE A 504 9.81 6.86 -19.28
C PHE A 504 8.69 6.65 -20.30
N THR A 505 7.81 7.64 -20.49
CA THR A 505 6.55 7.47 -21.23
C THR A 505 6.44 8.38 -22.46
N HIS A 506 7.23 9.45 -22.51
CA HIS A 506 7.37 10.38 -23.64
C HIS A 506 8.77 10.25 -24.26
#